data_AF-J7GAG7-F1
#
_entry.id   AF-J7GAG7-F1
#
_cell.length_a   1.000
_cell.length_b   1.000
_cell.length_c   1.000
_cell.angle_alpha   90.00
_cell.angle_beta   90.00
_cell.angle_gamma   90.00
#
_symmetry.space_group_name_H-M   'P 1'
#
loop_
_entity.id
_entity.type
_entity.pdbx_description
1 polymer ?
#
loop_
_entity_poly.entity_id
_entity_poly.type
_entity_poly.pdbx_seq_one_letter_code
_entity_poly.pdbx_strand_id
1 'polypeptide(L)'
;MDKIGELKNCVYRVTKDMFKFFEKNNMASGVRARKKLQDLKKIAQEIRILIQIKKKDHVQKKKAREATSVAIFAGRFLLRKKVILKADLIQTHKNNDFFRFFFPVIRLRKNQNRCRRILTYFNKDCFFLNE
;
A
#
# COMPACT_ATOMS: atom_id res chain seq x y z
N MET A 1 14.47 -4.68 21.33
CA MET A 1 15.72 -3.92 21.23
C MET A 1 15.44 -2.61 20.52
N ASP A 2 15.65 -1.50 21.22
CA ASP A 2 15.33 -0.17 20.72
C ASP A 2 16.41 0.27 19.72
N LYS A 3 16.20 0.00 18.41
CA LYS A 3 17.21 0.24 17.35
C LYS A 3 17.67 1.69 17.28
N ILE A 4 16.84 2.62 17.76
CA ILE A 4 17.16 4.05 17.85
C ILE A 4 18.24 4.30 18.90
N GLY A 5 18.21 3.58 20.03
CA GLY A 5 19.24 3.67 21.06
C GLY A 5 20.60 3.14 20.56
N GLU A 6 20.58 2.04 19.81
CA GLU A 6 21.78 1.48 19.19
C GLU A 6 22.40 2.44 18.16
N LEU A 7 21.57 3.09 17.34
CA LEU A 7 22.02 4.09 16.37
C LEU A 7 22.75 5.26 17.07
N LYS A 8 22.15 5.81 18.15
CA LYS A 8 22.77 6.91 18.92
C LYS A 8 24.12 6.51 19.51
N ASN A 9 24.20 5.32 20.09
CA ASN A 9 25.45 4.78 20.64
C ASN A 9 26.51 4.57 19.54
N CYS A 10 26.10 4.09 18.37
CA CYS A 10 27.01 3.92 17.23
C CYS A 10 27.59 5.27 16.76
N VAL A 11 26.74 6.29 16.63
CA VAL A 11 27.16 7.67 16.29
C VAL A 11 28.19 8.19 17.28
N TYR A 12 27.93 8.08 18.59
CA TYR A 12 28.89 8.52 19.61
C TYR A 12 30.26 7.83 19.49
N ARG A 13 30.26 6.52 19.23
CA ARG A 13 31.48 5.72 19.05
C ARG A 13 32.24 6.08 17.77
N VAL A 14 31.54 6.50 16.71
CA VAL A 14 32.14 6.98 15.47
C VAL A 14 32.76 8.35 15.71
N THR A 15 32.03 9.29 16.32
CA THR A 15 32.52 10.65 16.60
C THR A 15 33.82 10.64 17.39
N LYS A 16 33.93 9.79 18.42
CA LYS A 16 35.16 9.64 19.21
C LYS A 16 36.38 9.17 18.39
N ASP A 17 36.17 8.28 17.43
CA ASP A 17 37.26 7.79 16.57
C ASP A 17 37.60 8.79 15.46
N MET A 18 36.59 9.52 14.95
CA MET A 18 36.80 10.60 13.98
C MET A 18 37.59 11.75 14.59
N PHE A 19 37.26 12.16 15.82
CA PHE A 19 38.00 13.18 16.56
C PHE A 19 39.48 12.81 16.72
N LYS A 20 39.78 11.57 17.12
CA LYS A 20 41.15 11.05 17.20
C LYS A 20 41.86 10.98 15.84
N PHE A 21 41.12 10.77 14.75
CA PHE A 21 41.68 10.72 13.41
C PHE A 21 42.06 12.12 12.91
N PHE A 22 41.15 13.10 13.03
CA PHE A 22 41.36 14.45 12.52
C PHE A 22 42.31 15.29 13.39
N GLU A 23 42.19 15.22 14.73
CA GLU A 23 43.03 16.06 15.59
C GLU A 23 44.40 15.45 15.88
N LYS A 24 44.45 14.12 16.06
CA LYS A 24 45.67 13.42 16.49
C LYS A 24 46.37 12.68 15.35
N ASN A 25 45.89 12.85 14.11
CA ASN A 25 46.41 12.19 12.89
C ASN A 25 46.63 10.67 13.03
N ASN A 26 45.83 10.00 13.86
CA ASN A 26 45.99 8.58 14.14
C ASN A 26 45.29 7.72 13.07
N MET A 27 46.08 7.17 12.15
CA MET A 27 45.60 6.35 11.02
C MET A 27 44.82 5.10 11.46
N ALA A 28 45.17 4.48 12.58
CA ALA A 28 44.45 3.32 13.11
C ALA A 28 43.02 3.67 13.56
N SER A 29 42.80 4.90 14.04
CA SER A 29 41.46 5.39 14.38
C SER A 29 40.60 5.60 13.12
N GLY A 30 41.20 5.99 12.00
CA GLY A 30 40.51 6.10 10.71
C GLY A 30 39.99 4.76 10.20
N VAL A 31 40.77 3.68 10.31
CA VAL A 31 40.34 2.32 9.96
C VAL A 31 39.15 1.88 10.82
N ARG A 32 39.20 2.14 12.13
CA ARG A 32 38.08 1.83 13.05
C ARG A 32 36.82 2.65 12.75
N ALA A 33 36.98 3.95 12.49
CA ALA A 33 35.87 4.84 12.15
C ALA A 33 35.16 4.37 10.87
N ARG A 34 35.90 3.97 9.82
CA ARG A 34 35.30 3.42 8.59
C ARG A 34 34.49 2.16 8.85
N LYS A 35 35.00 1.20 9.63
CA LYS A 35 34.25 -0.02 9.98
C LYS A 35 32.96 0.32 10.73
N LYS A 36 33.04 1.19 11.75
CA LYS A 36 31.87 1.63 12.51
C LYS A 36 30.84 2.38 11.65
N LEU A 37 31.29 3.18 10.67
CA LEU A 37 30.40 3.85 9.71
C LEU A 37 29.66 2.85 8.81
N GLN A 38 30.29 1.74 8.43
CA GLN A 38 29.60 0.67 7.70
C GLN A 38 28.52 0.00 8.55
N ASP A 39 28.79 -0.21 9.85
CA ASP A 39 27.79 -0.77 10.75
C ASP A 39 26.64 0.21 11.03
N LEU A 40 26.93 1.51 11.13
CA LEU A 40 25.90 2.56 11.21
C LEU A 40 24.96 2.53 9.99
N LYS A 41 25.51 2.36 8.78
CA LYS A 41 24.72 2.21 7.55
C LYS A 41 23.77 1.01 7.63
N LYS A 42 24.23 -0.14 8.15
CA LYS A 42 23.38 -1.33 8.30
C LYS A 42 22.22 -1.06 9.27
N ILE A 43 22.50 -0.51 10.44
CA ILE A 43 21.46 -0.17 11.44
C ILE A 43 20.42 0.79 10.86
N ALA A 44 20.87 1.82 10.12
CA ALA A 44 19.97 2.76 9.45
C ALA A 44 19.08 2.06 8.39
N GLN A 45 19.63 1.13 7.61
CA GLN A 45 18.86 0.37 6.64
C GLN A 45 17.82 -0.54 7.29
N GLU A 46 18.15 -1.16 8.42
CA GLU A 46 17.20 -1.97 9.16
C GLU A 46 16.01 -1.15 9.67
N ILE A 47 16.27 0.05 10.22
CA ILE A 47 15.20 0.97 10.65
C ILE A 47 14.31 1.34 9.45
N ARG A 48 14.91 1.63 8.28
CA ARG A 48 14.16 1.92 7.05
C ARG A 48 13.23 0.76 6.67
N ILE A 49 13.72 -0.48 6.72
CA ILE A 49 12.93 -1.68 6.40
C ILE A 49 11.78 -1.84 7.39
N LEU A 50 12.01 -1.63 8.69
CA LEU A 50 10.95 -1.71 9.71
C LEU A 50 9.80 -0.73 9.44
N ILE A 51 10.13 0.51 9.06
CA ILE A 51 9.12 1.52 8.69
C ILE A 51 8.31 1.04 7.47
N GLN A 52 9.00 0.49 6.46
CA GLN A 52 8.35 -0.03 5.26
C GLN A 52 7.43 -1.22 5.56
N ILE A 53 7.82 -2.12 6.45
CA ILE A 53 6.99 -3.24 6.89
C ILE A 53 5.73 -2.72 7.57
N LYS A 54 5.85 -1.80 8.53
CA LYS A 54 4.70 -1.20 9.21
C LYS A 54 3.74 -0.55 8.21
N LYS A 55 4.24 0.20 7.22
CA LYS A 55 3.41 0.78 6.16
C LYS A 55 2.63 -0.29 5.39
N LYS A 56 3.28 -1.39 5.02
CA LYS A 56 2.62 -2.51 4.31
C LYS A 56 1.52 -3.14 5.17
N ASP A 57 1.77 -3.37 6.46
CA ASP A 57 0.78 -3.95 7.39
C ASP A 57 -0.47 -3.07 7.50
N HIS A 58 -0.31 -1.75 7.60
CA HIS A 58 -1.43 -0.81 7.66
C HIS A 58 -2.27 -0.83 6.38
N VAL A 59 -1.61 -0.90 5.21
CA VAL A 59 -2.30 -1.00 3.91
C VAL A 59 -3.08 -2.31 3.81
N GLN A 60 -2.51 -3.43 4.26
CA GLN A 60 -3.20 -4.72 4.24
C GLN A 60 -4.43 -4.72 5.14
N LYS A 61 -4.32 -4.18 6.37
CA LYS A 61 -5.46 -4.04 7.28
C LYS A 61 -6.57 -3.18 6.69
N LYS A 62 -6.23 -2.10 5.97
CA LYS A 62 -7.20 -1.25 5.29
C LYS A 62 -7.92 -2.02 4.17
N LYS A 63 -7.19 -2.73 3.32
CA LYS A 63 -7.78 -3.57 2.25
C LYS A 63 -8.70 -4.67 2.82
N ALA A 64 -8.33 -5.29 3.94
CA ALA A 64 -9.17 -6.30 4.60
C ALA A 64 -10.49 -5.71 5.13
N ARG A 65 -10.46 -4.48 5.65
CA ARG A 65 -11.66 -3.74 6.07
C ARG A 65 -12.55 -3.37 4.89
N GLU A 66 -11.95 -2.94 3.79
CA GLU A 66 -12.68 -2.64 2.55
C GLU A 66 -13.34 -3.91 1.99
N ALA A 67 -12.61 -5.03 1.92
CA ALA A 67 -13.15 -6.32 1.47
C ALA A 67 -14.30 -6.82 2.35
N THR A 68 -14.20 -6.69 3.67
CA THR A 68 -15.29 -7.07 4.59
C THR A 68 -16.53 -6.19 4.39
N SER A 69 -16.37 -4.87 4.19
CA SER A 69 -17.50 -3.98 3.90
C SER A 69 -18.21 -4.35 2.59
N VAL A 70 -17.46 -4.71 1.55
CA VAL A 70 -18.00 -5.17 0.26
C VAL A 70 -18.71 -6.51 0.41
N ALA A 71 -18.16 -7.46 1.17
CA ALA A 71 -18.77 -8.76 1.40
C ALA A 71 -20.11 -8.65 2.16
N ILE A 72 -20.17 -7.81 3.19
CA ILE A 72 -21.42 -7.55 3.94
C ILE A 72 -22.47 -6.92 3.01
N PHE A 73 -22.07 -5.94 2.18
CA PHE A 73 -22.96 -5.31 1.22
C PHE A 73 -23.49 -6.31 0.17
N ALA A 74 -22.61 -7.12 -0.42
CA ALA A 74 -22.98 -8.15 -1.38
C ALA A 74 -23.90 -9.22 -0.76
N GLY A 75 -23.60 -9.68 0.47
CA GLY A 75 -24.45 -10.62 1.20
C GLY A 75 -25.86 -10.08 1.44
N ARG A 76 -25.98 -8.80 1.82
CA ARG A 76 -27.28 -8.14 2.02
C ARG A 76 -28.06 -7.98 0.71
N PHE A 77 -27.39 -7.71 -0.40
CA PHE A 77 -28.01 -7.64 -1.73
C PHE A 77 -28.59 -9.00 -2.17
N LEU A 78 -27.83 -10.09 -1.96
CA LEU A 78 -28.27 -11.45 -2.33
C LEU A 78 -29.46 -11.93 -1.47
N LEU A 79 -29.46 -11.63 -0.17
CA LEU A 79 -30.61 -11.92 0.69
C LEU A 79 -31.87 -11.19 0.22
N ARG A 80 -31.74 -9.94 -0.23
CA ARG A 80 -32.87 -9.16 -0.76
C ARG A 80 -33.44 -9.78 -2.05
N LYS A 81 -32.58 -10.26 -2.96
CA LYS A 81 -33.00 -11.02 -4.15
C LYS A 81 -33.71 -12.32 -3.80
N LYS A 82 -33.25 -13.04 -2.78
CA LYS A 82 -33.84 -14.32 -2.36
C LYS A 82 -35.23 -14.14 -1.71
N VAL A 83 -35.47 -13.01 -1.05
CA VAL A 83 -36.81 -12.62 -0.53
C VAL A 83 -37.76 -12.28 -1.68
N ILE A 84 -37.29 -11.56 -2.71
CA ILE A 84 -38.10 -11.22 -3.90
C ILE A 84 -38.52 -12.51 -4.64
N LEU A 85 -37.59 -13.41 -4.93
CA LEU A 85 -37.91 -14.68 -5.61
C LEU A 85 -38.86 -15.59 -4.81
N LYS A 86 -38.85 -15.49 -3.47
CA LYS A 86 -39.84 -16.19 -2.63
C LYS A 86 -41.21 -15.53 -2.64
N ALA A 87 -41.29 -14.21 -2.78
CA ALA A 87 -42.55 -13.49 -2.95
C ALA A 87 -43.20 -13.81 -4.31
N ASP A 88 -42.38 -13.96 -5.36
CA ASP A 88 -42.85 -14.31 -6.71
C ASP A 88 -43.35 -15.78 -6.78
N LEU A 89 -42.78 -16.70 -5.99
CA LEU A 89 -43.18 -18.12 -5.92
C LEU A 89 -44.47 -18.37 -5.10
N ILE A 90 -44.98 -17.38 -4.38
CA ILE A 90 -46.25 -17.48 -3.63
C ILE A 90 -47.44 -17.01 -4.49
N GLN A 91 -47.20 -16.29 -5.59
CA GLN A 91 -48.25 -15.83 -6.50
C GLN A 91 -48.61 -16.83 -7.60
N THR A 92 -47.86 -17.92 -7.80
CA THR A 92 -48.08 -18.86 -8.90
C THR A 92 -49.26 -19.82 -8.70
N HIS A 93 -50.21 -19.52 -7.80
CA HIS A 93 -51.46 -20.27 -7.70
C HIS A 93 -52.75 -19.44 -7.74
N LYS A 94 -52.67 -18.15 -8.05
CA LYS A 94 -53.87 -17.36 -8.38
C LYS A 94 -53.60 -16.52 -9.61
N ASN A 95 -53.98 -17.11 -10.74
CA ASN A 95 -54.50 -16.49 -11.95
C ASN A 95 -53.70 -15.33 -12.57
N ASN A 96 -53.29 -15.63 -13.80
CA ASN A 96 -53.06 -14.76 -14.95
C ASN A 96 -53.37 -13.26 -14.76
N ASP A 97 -52.38 -12.48 -15.20
CA ASP A 97 -52.45 -11.10 -15.63
C ASP A 97 -52.77 -10.07 -14.55
N PHE A 98 -51.74 -9.41 -14.01
CA PHE A 98 -51.82 -7.97 -13.68
C PHE A 98 -50.44 -7.31 -13.47
N PHE A 99 -50.11 -6.37 -14.38
CA PHE A 99 -49.23 -5.19 -14.20
C PHE A 99 -47.72 -5.41 -13.97
N ARG A 100 -46.83 -5.09 -14.92
CA ARG A 100 -46.50 -3.74 -15.43
C ARG A 100 -46.48 -2.68 -14.33
N PHE A 101 -45.46 -2.66 -13.47
CA PHE A 101 -44.98 -1.41 -12.87
C PHE A 101 -43.46 -1.48 -12.57
N PHE A 102 -42.71 -0.66 -13.32
CA PHE A 102 -41.46 0.02 -12.94
C PHE A 102 -40.14 -0.77 -12.76
N PHE A 103 -39.30 -0.81 -13.80
CA PHE A 103 -38.16 0.12 -13.99
C PHE A 103 -37.50 -0.14 -15.37
N PRO A 104 -36.86 0.86 -16.00
CA PRO A 104 -36.61 0.93 -17.43
C PRO A 104 -35.41 0.08 -17.87
N VAL A 105 -35.57 -0.49 -19.06
CA VAL A 105 -34.55 -1.11 -19.89
C VAL A 105 -33.43 -0.09 -20.15
N ILE A 106 -32.30 -0.23 -19.45
CA ILE A 106 -31.07 0.47 -19.86
C ILE A 106 -30.55 -0.24 -21.11
N ARG A 107 -30.90 0.39 -22.23
CA ARG A 107 -30.39 0.22 -23.58
C ARG A 107 -28.86 0.10 -23.58
N LEU A 108 -28.34 -1.09 -23.84
CA LEU A 108 -26.93 -1.31 -24.19
C LEU A 108 -26.66 -0.67 -25.56
N ARG A 109 -26.16 0.57 -25.57
CA ARG A 109 -25.43 1.10 -26.73
C ARG A 109 -24.02 0.50 -26.70
N LYS A 110 -23.76 -0.43 -27.63
CA LYS A 110 -22.43 -0.63 -28.19
C LYS A 110 -21.97 0.72 -28.74
N ASN A 111 -20.82 1.22 -28.29
CA ASN A 111 -20.10 2.23 -29.06
C ASN A 111 -18.65 1.79 -29.22
N GLN A 112 -18.26 1.71 -30.49
CA GLN A 112 -16.91 1.44 -30.96
C GLN A 112 -15.98 2.54 -30.44
N ASN A 113 -14.80 2.13 -29.97
CA ASN A 113 -13.52 2.84 -29.87
C ASN A 113 -12.65 1.97 -28.93
N ARG A 114 -12.17 0.80 -29.36
CA ARG A 114 -10.96 0.66 -30.17
C ARG A 114 -9.89 1.70 -29.80
N CYS A 115 -8.96 1.25 -28.96
CA CYS A 115 -7.52 1.35 -29.13
C CYS A 115 -6.99 2.63 -29.82
N ARG A 116 -6.50 3.58 -29.01
CA ARG A 116 -5.13 4.15 -29.12
C ARG A 116 -5.00 5.31 -28.13
N ARG A 117 -4.50 5.01 -26.93
CA ARG A 117 -3.64 5.92 -26.13
C ARG A 117 -3.02 5.19 -24.94
N ILE A 118 -2.34 4.09 -25.24
CA ILE A 118 -1.12 3.71 -24.53
C ILE A 118 -0.01 3.96 -25.54
N LEU A 119 0.62 5.13 -25.44
CA LEU A 119 2.01 5.44 -25.80
C LEU A 119 2.13 6.96 -25.74
N THR A 120 2.59 7.47 -24.61
CA THR A 120 3.57 8.57 -24.44
C THR A 120 3.50 9.08 -23.00
N TYR A 121 3.92 8.27 -22.03
CA TYR A 121 4.50 8.77 -20.78
C TYR A 121 5.57 7.78 -20.34
N PHE A 122 6.56 7.59 -21.23
CA PHE A 122 7.88 7.12 -20.87
C PHE A 122 8.78 8.36 -20.89
N ASN A 123 9.46 8.59 -19.77
CA ASN A 123 10.56 9.54 -19.56
C ASN A 123 10.24 11.03 -19.70
N LYS A 124 9.94 11.65 -18.56
CA LYS A 124 10.52 12.93 -18.12
C LYS A 124 10.21 13.05 -16.63
N ASP A 125 11.24 12.78 -15.82
CA ASP A 125 11.52 13.37 -14.50
C ASP A 125 12.76 12.67 -13.91
N CYS A 126 13.88 12.79 -14.63
CA CYS A 126 15.22 12.69 -14.06
C CYS A 126 15.86 14.06 -14.26
N PHE A 127 15.60 14.98 -13.35
CA PHE A 127 16.42 16.17 -13.16
C PHE A 127 16.40 16.52 -11.68
N PHE A 128 17.40 16.02 -10.94
CA PHE A 128 17.97 16.62 -9.74
C PHE A 128 19.18 15.78 -9.31
N LEU A 129 20.32 16.02 -9.94
CA LEU A 129 21.61 16.02 -9.26
C LEU A 129 22.39 17.21 -9.79
N ASN A 130 22.84 18.00 -8.82
CA ASN A 130 23.54 19.27 -8.97
C ASN A 130 24.95 19.08 -9.54
N GLU A 131 25.51 20.22 -9.93
CA GLU A 131 26.94 20.57 -9.94
C GLU A 131 27.82 19.79 -8.94
#